data_AF-A0A2V7FR59-F1
#
_entry.id   AF-A0A2V7FR59-F1
#
_cell.length_a   1.000
_cell.length_b   1.000
_cell.length_c   1.000
_cell.angle_alpha   90.00
_cell.angle_beta   90.00
_cell.angle_gamma   90.00
#
_symmetry.space_group_name_H-M   'P 1'
#
loop_
_entity.id
_entity.type
_entity.pdbx_description
1 polymer ?
#
loop_
_entity_poly.entity_id
_entity_poly.type
_entity_poly.pdbx_seq_one_letter_code
_entity_poly.pdbx_strand_id
1 'polypeptide(L)'
;MARLGVAACGLAALAACGDNSISGPALDLSLSRVAGFDPLKAALVQARDEANGGFNLDMWAAVVDRNGLVVAVVFTGATSTDQWPGSRVIAAQKANTANAFSLPHLALSTANLYAATQPGGTLFGLQEANPTNDEVAYGGDAADYGTRKDFMVGKRIGGTNVFGGGLPLYDAAGTLVGGLGVSGDASCADHNIAWKMRYNLQLDHVPAGVADGGKDDNIIYDITNGVS
;
A
#
# COMPACT_ATOMS: atom_id res chain seq x y z
N MET A 1 -67.41 -11.20 -44.53
CA MET A 1 -66.39 -11.83 -43.66
C MET A 1 -65.02 -11.25 -44.04
N ALA A 2 -64.59 -10.21 -43.35
CA ALA A 2 -63.27 -9.62 -43.54
C ALA A 2 -62.25 -10.43 -42.71
N ARG A 3 -61.24 -11.00 -43.37
CA ARG A 3 -60.12 -11.68 -42.69
C ARG A 3 -58.99 -10.68 -42.52
N LEU A 4 -58.79 -10.26 -41.27
CA LEU A 4 -57.67 -9.44 -40.81
C LEU A 4 -56.39 -10.29 -40.85
N GLY A 5 -55.45 -9.94 -41.72
CA GLY A 5 -54.12 -10.54 -41.76
C GLY A 5 -53.22 -9.87 -40.73
N VAL A 6 -52.82 -10.62 -39.70
CA VAL A 6 -51.83 -10.17 -38.70
C VAL A 6 -50.44 -10.26 -39.32
N ALA A 7 -49.82 -9.12 -39.59
CA ALA A 7 -48.41 -9.03 -39.95
C ALA A 7 -47.56 -9.19 -38.69
N ALA A 8 -46.83 -10.30 -38.57
CA ALA A 8 -45.85 -10.52 -37.54
C ALA A 8 -44.60 -9.65 -37.81
N CYS A 9 -44.45 -8.55 -37.07
CA CYS A 9 -43.20 -7.80 -36.99
C CYS A 9 -42.19 -8.62 -36.18
N GLY A 10 -41.26 -9.29 -36.85
CA GLY A 10 -40.10 -9.88 -36.20
C GLY A 10 -39.13 -8.78 -35.77
N LEU A 11 -39.02 -8.53 -34.46
CA LEU A 11 -37.91 -7.78 -33.90
C LEU A 11 -36.65 -8.67 -33.96
N ALA A 12 -35.76 -8.38 -34.89
CA ALA A 12 -34.38 -8.86 -34.82
C ALA A 12 -33.65 -8.06 -33.72
N ALA A 13 -33.42 -8.69 -32.57
CA ALA A 13 -32.54 -8.16 -31.54
C ALA A 13 -31.10 -8.21 -32.07
N LEU A 14 -30.55 -7.07 -32.47
CA LEU A 14 -29.12 -6.90 -32.68
C LEU A 14 -28.43 -6.97 -31.31
N ALA A 15 -27.87 -8.13 -30.98
CA ALA A 15 -26.94 -8.29 -29.87
C ALA A 15 -25.67 -7.50 -30.19
N ALA A 16 -25.54 -6.30 -29.62
CA ALA A 16 -24.30 -5.55 -29.64
C ALA A 16 -23.29 -6.27 -28.74
N CYS A 17 -22.44 -7.12 -29.34
CA CYS A 17 -21.23 -7.64 -28.69
C CYS A 17 -20.23 -6.48 -28.60
N GLY A 18 -20.29 -5.73 -27.50
CA GLY A 18 -19.27 -4.74 -27.17
C GLY A 18 -18.17 -5.38 -26.34
N ASP A 19 -17.26 -6.12 -26.98
CA ASP A 19 -16.01 -6.56 -26.35
C ASP A 19 -15.03 -5.39 -26.25
N ASN A 20 -15.36 -4.41 -25.40
CA ASN A 20 -14.39 -3.44 -24.90
C ASN A 20 -13.69 -4.06 -23.70
N SER A 21 -12.78 -5.00 -23.94
CA SER A 21 -11.83 -5.42 -22.90
C SER A 21 -10.84 -4.27 -22.67
N ILE A 22 -11.25 -3.29 -21.85
CA ILE A 22 -10.30 -2.41 -21.20
C ILE A 22 -9.52 -3.31 -20.24
N SER A 23 -8.40 -3.87 -20.69
CA SER A 23 -7.48 -4.58 -19.82
C SER A 23 -6.99 -3.58 -18.78
N GLY A 24 -7.30 -3.83 -17.51
CA GLY A 24 -6.76 -3.06 -16.40
C GLY A 24 -5.23 -3.12 -16.37
N PRO A 25 -4.59 -2.26 -15.54
CA PRO A 25 -3.15 -2.34 -15.35
C PRO A 25 -2.76 -3.73 -14.86
N ALA A 26 -1.68 -4.27 -15.42
CA ALA A 26 -1.05 -5.50 -14.93
C ALA A 26 -0.04 -5.16 -13.82
N LEU A 27 0.18 -6.12 -12.92
CA LEU A 27 1.17 -6.00 -11.86
C LEU A 27 2.57 -5.78 -12.43
N ASP A 28 3.34 -4.87 -11.84
CA ASP A 28 4.73 -4.66 -12.22
C ASP A 28 5.59 -5.91 -11.92
N LEU A 29 6.01 -6.60 -12.98
CA LEU A 29 6.84 -7.81 -12.91
C LEU A 29 8.29 -7.55 -12.47
N SER A 30 8.79 -6.32 -12.63
CA SER A 30 10.12 -5.94 -12.14
C SER A 30 10.09 -5.77 -10.63
N LEU A 31 9.13 -5.01 -10.10
CA LEU A 31 8.92 -4.84 -8.67
C LEU A 31 8.57 -6.18 -8.00
N SER A 32 7.73 -7.00 -8.64
CA SER A 32 7.36 -8.33 -8.12
C SER A 32 8.56 -9.28 -7.97
N ARG A 33 9.63 -9.09 -8.74
CA ARG A 33 10.85 -9.90 -8.61
C ARG A 33 11.70 -9.49 -7.41
N VAL A 34 11.75 -8.20 -7.09
CA VAL A 34 12.60 -7.66 -6.01
C VAL A 34 11.86 -7.52 -4.69
N ALA A 35 10.54 -7.31 -4.72
CA ALA A 35 9.69 -7.07 -3.55
C ALA A 35 8.40 -7.92 -3.57
N GLY A 36 8.44 -9.06 -4.26
CA GLY A 36 7.41 -10.10 -4.16
C GLY A 36 7.46 -10.87 -2.84
N PHE A 37 6.65 -11.92 -2.73
CA PHE A 37 6.42 -12.64 -1.46
C PHE A 37 7.68 -13.03 -0.69
N ASP A 38 8.61 -13.77 -1.31
CA ASP A 38 9.81 -14.27 -0.62
C ASP A 38 10.79 -13.17 -0.23
N PRO A 39 11.24 -12.28 -1.14
CA PRO A 39 12.15 -11.21 -0.74
C PRO A 39 11.51 -10.26 0.27
N LEU A 40 10.20 -10.00 0.16
CA LEU A 40 9.49 -9.16 1.13
C LEU A 40 9.43 -9.81 2.51
N LYS A 41 9.11 -11.10 2.61
CA LYS A 41 9.09 -11.84 3.88
C LYS A 41 10.49 -11.85 4.52
N ALA A 42 11.53 -12.11 3.72
CA ALA A 42 12.91 -12.11 4.20
C ALA A 42 13.33 -10.74 4.73
N ALA A 43 13.05 -9.66 3.99
CA ALA A 43 13.34 -8.30 4.40
C ALA A 43 12.60 -7.91 5.69
N LEU A 44 11.33 -8.31 5.82
CA LEU A 44 10.53 -8.03 7.01
C LEU A 44 11.08 -8.74 8.25
N VAL A 45 11.36 -10.05 8.15
CA VAL A 45 11.90 -10.84 9.26
C VAL A 45 13.24 -10.26 9.72
N GLN A 46 14.15 -9.99 8.77
CA GLN A 46 15.44 -9.39 9.08
C GLN A 46 15.29 -8.04 9.80
N ALA A 47 14.47 -7.12 9.25
CA ALA A 47 14.28 -5.80 9.84
C ALA A 47 13.61 -5.85 11.22
N ARG A 48 12.64 -6.75 11.42
CA ARG A 48 11.94 -6.96 12.70
C ARG A 48 12.87 -7.44 13.80
N ASP A 49 13.88 -8.24 13.47
CA ASP A 49 14.83 -8.79 14.45
C ASP A 49 15.91 -7.79 14.92
N GLU A 50 15.93 -6.60 14.35
CA GLU A 50 16.82 -5.52 14.79
C GLU A 50 16.21 -4.65 15.90
N ALA A 51 17.03 -3.76 16.47
CA ALA A 51 16.55 -2.73 17.39
C ALA A 51 15.71 -1.68 16.65
N ASN A 52 14.42 -1.63 16.95
CA ASN A 52 13.45 -0.72 16.30
C ASN A 52 12.74 0.23 17.28
N GLY A 53 12.97 0.07 18.58
CA GLY A 53 12.13 0.68 19.62
C GLY A 53 10.77 0.00 19.71
N GLY A 54 9.80 0.66 20.35
CA GLY A 54 8.45 0.13 20.48
C GLY A 54 8.34 -1.09 21.39
N PHE A 55 7.43 -2.00 21.04
CA PHE A 55 6.99 -3.14 21.82
C PHE A 55 7.66 -4.46 21.39
N ASN A 56 8.39 -4.48 20.28
CA ASN A 56 9.05 -5.66 19.70
C ASN A 56 8.04 -6.76 19.29
N LEU A 57 6.96 -6.35 18.62
CA LEU A 57 5.87 -7.24 18.21
C LEU A 57 6.10 -7.87 16.82
N ASP A 58 5.29 -8.88 16.52
CA ASP A 58 5.16 -9.38 15.16
C ASP A 58 4.44 -8.38 14.26
N MET A 59 4.79 -8.38 12.97
CA MET A 59 4.45 -7.31 12.03
C MET A 59 3.73 -7.85 10.80
N TRP A 60 2.94 -6.99 10.17
CA TRP A 60 2.51 -7.11 8.78
C TRP A 60 3.32 -6.18 7.88
N ALA A 61 3.57 -6.60 6.64
CA ALA A 61 4.05 -5.73 5.58
C ALA A 61 3.31 -5.97 4.27
N ALA A 62 3.20 -4.91 3.47
CA ALA A 62 2.62 -4.95 2.14
C ALA A 62 3.41 -4.06 1.18
N VAL A 63 3.44 -4.46 -0.08
CA VAL A 63 3.99 -3.65 -1.19
C VAL A 63 2.90 -3.41 -2.21
N VAL A 64 2.82 -2.19 -2.73
CA VAL A 64 2.02 -1.83 -3.90
C VAL A 64 2.93 -1.35 -5.03
N ASP A 65 2.53 -1.61 -6.26
CA ASP A 65 3.19 -1.03 -7.43
C ASP A 65 2.76 0.43 -7.67
N ARG A 66 3.35 1.07 -8.68
CA ARG A 66 3.04 2.46 -9.05
C ARG A 66 1.55 2.68 -9.36
N ASN A 67 0.84 1.64 -9.84
CA ASN A 67 -0.59 1.68 -10.10
C ASN A 67 -1.45 1.43 -8.85
N GLY A 68 -0.84 1.19 -7.69
CA GLY A 68 -1.52 0.88 -6.44
C GLY A 68 -2.04 -0.56 -6.37
N LEU A 69 -1.59 -1.46 -7.25
CA LEU A 69 -1.90 -2.87 -7.16
C LEU A 69 -1.01 -3.52 -6.11
N VAL A 70 -1.60 -4.27 -5.18
CA VAL A 70 -0.84 -4.99 -4.16
C VAL A 70 -0.01 -6.09 -4.82
N VAL A 71 1.30 -6.05 -4.57
CA VAL A 71 2.30 -7.00 -5.08
C VAL A 71 2.41 -8.21 -4.15
N ALA A 72 2.51 -7.97 -2.85
CA ALA A 72 2.61 -9.00 -1.83
C ALA A 72 2.16 -8.48 -0.47
N VAL A 73 1.68 -9.39 0.36
CA VAL A 73 1.38 -9.19 1.78
C VAL A 73 2.06 -10.31 2.56
N VAL A 74 2.78 -9.97 3.61
CA VAL A 74 3.51 -10.93 4.46
C VAL A 74 3.40 -10.52 5.92
N PHE A 75 3.70 -11.44 6.82
CA PHE A 75 3.79 -11.18 8.27
C PHE A 75 5.07 -11.78 8.86
N THR A 76 5.40 -11.60 10.15
CA THR A 76 6.57 -12.24 10.79
C THR A 76 6.25 -13.50 11.58
N GLY A 77 5.13 -13.51 12.32
CA GLY A 77 4.76 -14.61 13.22
C GLY A 77 4.58 -15.97 12.53
N ALA A 78 4.29 -17.00 13.32
CA ALA A 78 4.03 -18.34 12.79
C ALA A 78 2.67 -18.43 12.09
N THR A 79 1.69 -17.66 12.56
CA THR A 79 0.33 -17.58 12.01
C THR A 79 -0.06 -16.13 11.70
N SER A 80 -1.12 -15.95 10.89
CA SER A 80 -1.65 -14.61 10.57
C SER A 80 -2.18 -13.84 11.78
N THR A 81 -2.36 -14.50 12.94
CA THR A 81 -2.92 -13.90 14.16
C THR A 81 -1.89 -13.65 15.27
N ASP A 82 -0.60 -13.94 15.05
CA ASP A 82 0.46 -13.70 16.04
C ASP A 82 0.85 -12.22 16.14
N GLN A 83 0.68 -11.50 15.03
CA GLN A 83 0.65 -10.04 14.94
C GLN A 83 -0.78 -9.52 15.02
N TRP A 84 -0.98 -8.23 15.29
CA TRP A 84 -2.32 -7.64 15.34
C TRP A 84 -3.09 -7.85 14.01
N PRO A 85 -4.25 -8.53 13.99
CA PRO A 85 -4.96 -8.85 12.75
C PRO A 85 -5.38 -7.59 11.96
N GLY A 86 -5.71 -6.50 12.65
CA GLY A 86 -6.06 -5.23 12.02
C GLY A 86 -4.90 -4.57 11.26
N SER A 87 -3.66 -4.94 11.55
CA SER A 87 -2.48 -4.35 10.91
C SER A 87 -2.29 -4.77 9.46
N ARG A 88 -2.92 -5.86 8.98
CA ARG A 88 -2.85 -6.26 7.56
C ARG A 88 -3.33 -5.13 6.63
N VAL A 89 -4.52 -4.59 6.92
CA VAL A 89 -5.11 -3.50 6.12
C VAL A 89 -4.31 -2.21 6.30
N ILE A 90 -3.88 -1.91 7.52
CA ILE A 90 -3.08 -0.70 7.82
C ILE A 90 -1.75 -0.72 7.05
N ALA A 91 -1.04 -1.85 7.01
CA ALA A 91 0.19 -1.99 6.24
C ALA A 91 -0.05 -1.71 4.74
N ALA A 92 -1.12 -2.25 4.18
CA ALA A 92 -1.49 -2.03 2.78
C ALA A 92 -1.90 -0.56 2.50
N GLN A 93 -2.62 0.09 3.42
CA GLN A 93 -2.94 1.52 3.32
C GLN A 93 -1.69 2.40 3.40
N LYS A 94 -0.74 2.08 4.29
CA LYS A 94 0.53 2.80 4.40
C LYS A 94 1.35 2.69 3.11
N ALA A 95 1.41 1.48 2.52
CA ALA A 95 2.02 1.26 1.21
C ALA A 95 1.35 2.10 0.11
N ASN A 96 0.01 2.06 0.06
CA ASN A 96 -0.78 2.86 -0.89
C ASN A 96 -0.55 4.37 -0.72
N THR A 97 -0.49 4.85 0.52
CA THR A 97 -0.28 6.28 0.83
C THR A 97 1.10 6.74 0.37
N ALA A 98 2.14 6.01 0.74
CA ALA A 98 3.51 6.36 0.37
C ALA A 98 3.70 6.35 -1.15
N ASN A 99 3.07 5.40 -1.84
CA ASN A 99 2.98 5.41 -3.31
C ASN A 99 2.20 6.65 -3.81
N ALA A 100 1.00 6.90 -3.30
CA ALA A 100 0.09 7.92 -3.84
C ALA A 100 0.62 9.37 -3.71
N PHE A 101 1.34 9.68 -2.63
CA PHE A 101 1.79 11.05 -2.33
C PHE A 101 3.26 11.31 -2.63
N SER A 102 4.00 10.32 -3.15
CA SER A 102 5.37 10.51 -3.61
C SER A 102 5.45 10.75 -5.11
N LEU A 103 6.50 11.46 -5.52
CA LEU A 103 6.80 11.84 -6.90
C LEU A 103 8.20 11.36 -7.30
N PRO A 104 8.53 11.28 -8.60
CA PRO A 104 9.88 10.93 -9.05
C PRO A 104 11.01 11.81 -8.51
N HIS A 105 10.70 13.00 -8.00
CA HIS A 105 11.66 13.97 -7.46
C HIS A 105 11.37 14.36 -6.00
N LEU A 106 10.44 13.67 -5.31
CA LEU A 106 10.07 13.96 -3.93
C LEU A 106 9.53 12.69 -3.26
N ALA A 107 10.24 12.19 -2.25
CA ALA A 107 9.75 11.14 -1.38
C ALA A 107 8.98 11.73 -0.20
N LEU A 108 7.82 11.13 0.10
CA LEU A 108 7.04 11.43 1.30
C LEU A 108 6.67 10.13 1.99
N SER A 109 7.18 9.94 3.21
CA SER A 109 6.73 8.86 4.07
C SER A 109 5.39 9.22 4.69
N THR A 110 4.64 8.20 5.07
CA THR A 110 3.41 8.36 5.87
C THR A 110 3.64 9.09 7.19
N ALA A 111 4.85 9.01 7.77
CA ALA A 111 5.21 9.75 8.98
C ALA A 111 5.27 11.27 8.72
N ASN A 112 5.74 11.69 7.54
CA ASN A 112 5.84 13.10 7.19
C ASN A 112 4.46 13.77 7.00
N LEU A 113 3.39 12.99 6.81
CA LEU A 113 2.04 13.52 6.69
C LEU A 113 1.43 13.89 8.05
N TYR A 114 1.91 13.29 9.14
CA TYR A 114 1.27 13.37 10.46
C TYR A 114 0.96 14.80 10.91
N ALA A 115 1.95 15.70 10.85
CA ALA A 115 1.81 17.06 11.37
C ALA A 115 0.78 17.88 10.57
N ALA A 116 0.82 17.81 9.24
CA ALA A 116 -0.08 18.55 8.37
C ALA A 116 -1.54 18.09 8.49
N THR A 117 -1.77 16.86 8.95
CA THR A 117 -3.11 16.26 9.06
C THR A 117 -3.73 16.35 10.45
N GLN A 118 -3.04 16.96 11.42
CA GLN A 118 -3.62 17.24 12.74
C GLN A 118 -4.67 18.37 12.68
N PRO A 119 -5.60 18.46 13.64
CA PRO A 119 -6.53 19.59 13.73
C PRO A 119 -5.82 20.94 13.65
N GLY A 120 -6.27 21.78 12.71
CA GLY A 120 -5.63 23.08 12.42
C GLY A 120 -4.50 23.04 11.38
N GLY A 121 -4.05 21.84 10.98
CA GLY A 121 -3.13 21.64 9.88
C GLY A 121 -3.79 21.80 8.50
N THR A 122 -2.98 22.10 7.48
CA THR A 122 -3.46 22.40 6.12
C THR A 122 -4.04 21.19 5.39
N LEU A 123 -3.73 19.98 5.85
CA LEU A 123 -4.20 18.70 5.31
C LEU A 123 -5.12 17.97 6.30
N PHE A 124 -5.68 18.67 7.29
CA PHE A 124 -6.67 18.07 8.19
C PHE A 124 -7.83 17.47 7.37
N GLY A 125 -8.06 16.15 7.53
CA GLY A 125 -9.04 15.41 6.74
C GLY A 125 -8.46 14.56 5.59
N LEU A 126 -7.13 14.52 5.45
CA LEU A 126 -6.49 13.76 4.36
C LEU A 126 -6.77 12.25 4.44
N GLN A 127 -6.85 11.70 5.64
CA GLN A 127 -7.12 10.27 5.85
C GLN A 127 -8.51 9.83 5.36
N GLU A 128 -9.44 10.77 5.17
CA GLU A 128 -10.79 10.54 4.64
C GLU A 128 -10.90 10.76 3.12
N ALA A 129 -9.88 11.36 2.48
CA ALA A 129 -9.97 11.80 1.09
C ALA A 129 -9.91 10.66 0.06
N ASN A 130 -9.14 9.60 0.34
CA ASN A 130 -9.05 8.41 -0.51
C ASN A 130 -9.56 7.21 0.29
N PRO A 131 -10.81 6.76 0.09
CA PRO A 131 -11.37 5.67 0.87
C PRO A 131 -10.64 4.35 0.61
N THR A 132 -10.74 3.45 1.59
CA THR A 132 -10.26 2.08 1.46
C THR A 132 -11.26 1.25 0.67
N ASN A 133 -10.77 0.33 -0.14
CA ASN A 133 -11.61 -0.64 -0.81
C ASN A 133 -11.92 -1.80 0.15
N ASP A 134 -13.10 -1.75 0.79
CA ASP A 134 -13.51 -2.72 1.80
C ASP A 134 -13.65 -4.15 1.24
N GLU A 135 -14.08 -4.30 -0.01
CA GLU A 135 -14.17 -5.61 -0.67
C GLU A 135 -12.80 -6.26 -0.79
N VAL A 136 -11.78 -5.47 -1.14
CA VAL A 136 -10.38 -5.95 -1.24
C VAL A 136 -9.77 -6.14 0.15
N ALA A 137 -10.08 -5.23 1.09
CA ALA A 137 -9.53 -5.27 2.45
C ALA A 137 -9.94 -6.52 3.21
N TYR A 138 -11.21 -6.92 3.10
CA TYR A 138 -11.82 -7.97 3.91
C TYR A 138 -12.30 -9.19 3.13
N GLY A 139 -12.12 -9.21 1.81
CA GLY A 139 -12.50 -10.34 0.95
C GLY A 139 -11.51 -11.49 0.94
N GLY A 140 -11.95 -12.62 0.40
CA GLY A 140 -11.18 -13.86 0.31
C GLY A 140 -11.25 -14.71 1.58
N ASP A 141 -10.46 -15.79 1.62
CA ASP A 141 -10.34 -16.64 2.80
C ASP A 141 -9.30 -16.05 3.76
N ALA A 142 -9.68 -15.85 5.02
CA ALA A 142 -8.78 -15.36 6.06
C ALA A 142 -7.58 -16.30 6.31
N ALA A 143 -7.71 -17.59 5.97
CA ALA A 143 -6.61 -18.55 6.02
C ALA A 143 -5.51 -18.26 4.99
N ASP A 144 -5.83 -17.55 3.90
CA ASP A 144 -4.87 -17.17 2.86
C ASP A 144 -4.20 -15.81 3.12
N TYR A 145 -4.61 -15.08 4.16
CA TYR A 145 -4.05 -13.76 4.49
C TYR A 145 -2.55 -13.86 4.82
N GLY A 146 -1.75 -13.02 4.16
CA GLY A 146 -0.29 -13.03 4.28
C GLY A 146 0.41 -14.22 3.63
N THR A 147 -0.30 -14.96 2.77
CA THR A 147 0.28 -16.00 1.91
C THR A 147 0.39 -15.51 0.46
N ARG A 148 0.97 -16.31 -0.44
CA ARG A 148 0.98 -15.99 -1.88
C ARG A 148 -0.41 -15.89 -2.51
N LYS A 149 -1.44 -16.37 -1.82
CA LYS A 149 -2.85 -16.33 -2.26
C LYS A 149 -3.63 -15.21 -1.59
N ASP A 150 -2.96 -14.33 -0.84
CA ASP A 150 -3.62 -13.21 -0.17
C ASP A 150 -4.52 -12.45 -1.17
N PHE A 151 -5.79 -12.29 -0.81
CA PHE A 151 -6.81 -11.76 -1.70
C PHE A 151 -6.52 -10.33 -2.18
N MET A 152 -5.69 -9.55 -1.47
CA MET A 152 -5.30 -8.21 -1.92
C MET A 152 -4.44 -8.25 -3.19
N VAL A 153 -3.66 -9.32 -3.42
CA VAL A 153 -2.68 -9.40 -4.52
C VAL A 153 -3.36 -9.16 -5.86
N GLY A 154 -2.79 -8.23 -6.64
CA GLY A 154 -3.32 -7.80 -7.94
C GLY A 154 -4.53 -6.87 -7.87
N LYS A 155 -4.94 -6.41 -6.68
CA LYS A 155 -6.08 -5.49 -6.48
C LYS A 155 -5.62 -4.18 -5.85
N ARG A 156 -6.44 -3.13 -5.99
CA ARG A 156 -6.20 -1.82 -5.37
C ARG A 156 -6.85 -1.76 -4.01
N ILE A 157 -6.03 -1.63 -2.97
CA ILE A 157 -6.49 -1.47 -1.59
C ILE A 157 -7.01 -0.05 -1.30
N GLY A 158 -6.42 0.98 -1.91
CA GLY A 158 -6.76 2.36 -1.61
C GLY A 158 -6.42 2.75 -0.17
N GLY A 159 -7.13 3.75 0.35
CA GLY A 159 -6.91 4.27 1.71
C GLY A 159 -5.75 5.24 1.84
N THR A 160 -5.85 6.13 2.82
CA THR A 160 -4.76 7.01 3.25
C THR A 160 -4.46 6.79 4.73
N ASN A 161 -3.18 6.65 5.08
CA ASN A 161 -2.70 6.50 6.45
C ASN A 161 -1.57 7.51 6.74
N VAL A 162 -1.72 8.27 7.82
CA VAL A 162 -0.93 9.49 8.08
C VAL A 162 0.01 9.35 9.28
N PHE A 163 0.34 8.11 9.66
CA PHE A 163 1.33 7.79 10.69
C PHE A 163 2.34 6.77 10.18
N GLY A 164 3.50 6.73 10.83
CA GLY A 164 4.71 6.08 10.34
C GLY A 164 4.56 4.59 10.01
N GLY A 165 5.35 4.13 9.04
CA GLY A 165 5.40 2.75 8.57
C GLY A 165 5.25 2.58 7.07
N GLY A 166 4.85 3.61 6.33
CA GLY A 166 4.81 3.63 4.87
C GLY A 166 5.91 4.48 4.24
N LEU A 167 6.62 3.93 3.24
CA LEU A 167 7.72 4.54 2.51
C LEU A 167 7.60 4.30 1.00
N PRO A 168 7.85 5.29 0.13
CA PRO A 168 7.98 5.10 -1.31
C PRO A 168 9.22 4.26 -1.64
N LEU A 169 9.15 3.56 -2.77
CA LEU A 169 10.20 2.67 -3.27
C LEU A 169 10.81 3.25 -4.54
N TYR A 170 12.12 3.50 -4.51
CA TYR A 170 12.89 4.00 -5.64
C TYR A 170 13.96 2.98 -6.03
N ASP A 171 13.97 2.55 -7.29
CA ASP A 171 14.98 1.60 -7.78
C ASP A 171 16.37 2.25 -7.97
N ALA A 172 17.36 1.45 -8.32
CA ALA A 172 18.74 1.93 -8.55
C ALA A 172 18.88 3.00 -9.64
N ALA A 173 17.88 3.17 -10.52
CA ALA A 173 17.85 4.25 -11.51
C ALA A 173 17.16 5.52 -10.98
N GLY A 174 16.69 5.53 -9.73
CA GLY A 174 15.91 6.61 -9.13
C GLY A 174 14.44 6.62 -9.58
N THR A 175 13.96 5.52 -10.17
CA THR A 175 12.57 5.43 -10.64
C THR A 175 11.66 5.10 -9.45
N LEU A 176 10.61 5.90 -9.26
CA LEU A 176 9.55 5.59 -8.30
C LEU A 176 8.73 4.39 -8.81
N VAL A 177 8.91 3.23 -8.18
CA VAL A 177 8.30 1.95 -8.62
C VAL A 177 7.10 1.52 -7.79
N GLY A 178 6.90 2.08 -6.59
CA GLY A 178 5.80 1.69 -5.72
C GLY A 178 5.88 2.26 -4.31
N GLY A 179 5.22 1.58 -3.38
CA GLY A 179 5.25 1.89 -1.95
C GLY A 179 5.29 0.64 -1.09
N LEU A 180 5.98 0.73 0.03
CA LEU A 180 6.06 -0.27 1.09
C LEU A 180 5.30 0.25 2.31
N GLY A 181 4.62 -0.63 3.03
CA GLY A 181 3.96 -0.31 4.27
C GLY A 181 4.12 -1.42 5.30
N VAL A 182 4.31 -1.04 6.56
CA VAL A 182 4.53 -1.91 7.71
C VAL A 182 3.62 -1.49 8.86
N SER A 183 3.04 -2.46 9.57
CA SER A 183 2.18 -2.21 10.73
C SER A 183 2.17 -3.39 11.69
N GLY A 184 2.24 -3.12 12.99
CA GLY A 184 2.20 -4.17 14.02
C GLY A 184 2.71 -3.72 15.39
N ASP A 185 3.34 -2.54 15.46
CA ASP A 185 3.92 -1.99 16.67
C ASP A 185 3.53 -0.50 16.82
N ALA A 186 4.23 0.25 17.66
CA ALA A 186 4.16 1.70 17.71
C ALA A 186 4.59 2.30 16.36
N SER A 187 3.94 3.41 15.97
CA SER A 187 4.18 4.14 14.71
C SER A 187 5.68 4.38 14.39
N CYS A 188 6.48 4.71 15.40
CA CYS A 188 7.92 4.90 15.25
C CYS A 188 8.66 3.59 14.90
N ALA A 189 8.29 2.49 15.56
CA ALA A 189 8.86 1.17 15.29
C ALA A 189 8.43 0.65 13.91
N ASP A 190 7.17 0.85 13.52
CA ASP A 190 6.67 0.57 12.17
C ASP A 190 7.54 1.31 11.12
N HIS A 191 7.82 2.60 11.33
CA HIS A 191 8.66 3.39 10.41
C HIS A 191 10.10 2.87 10.36
N ASN A 192 10.72 2.58 11.52
CA ASN A 192 12.08 2.05 11.58
C ASN A 192 12.21 0.70 10.85
N ILE A 193 11.23 -0.19 11.01
CA ILE A 193 11.19 -1.49 10.32
C ILE A 193 11.02 -1.27 8.82
N ALA A 194 10.08 -0.42 8.41
CA ALA A 194 9.89 -0.09 6.99
C ALA A 194 11.16 0.48 6.36
N TRP A 195 11.88 1.36 7.07
CA TRP A 195 13.12 1.97 6.61
C TRP A 195 14.19 0.92 6.30
N LYS A 196 14.40 -0.01 7.24
CA LYS A 196 15.35 -1.12 7.09
C LYS A 196 14.93 -2.11 6.02
N MET A 197 13.63 -2.41 5.91
CA MET A 197 13.10 -3.23 4.83
C MET A 197 13.39 -2.60 3.47
N ARG A 198 13.13 -1.30 3.29
CA ARG A 198 13.41 -0.58 2.04
C ARG A 198 14.88 -0.67 1.66
N TYR A 199 15.78 -0.51 2.64
CA TYR A 199 17.22 -0.71 2.48
C TYR A 199 17.59 -2.15 2.09
N ASN A 200 17.07 -3.15 2.81
CA ASN A 200 17.34 -4.57 2.54
C ASN A 200 16.85 -5.01 1.14
N LEU A 201 15.80 -4.36 0.61
CA LEU A 201 15.28 -4.57 -0.74
C LEU A 201 16.04 -3.78 -1.82
N GLN A 202 16.99 -2.91 -1.45
CA GLN A 202 17.71 -2.00 -2.34
C GLN A 202 16.77 -1.06 -3.11
N LEU A 203 15.76 -0.56 -2.42
CA LEU A 203 14.73 0.35 -2.96
C LEU A 203 14.74 1.72 -2.26
N ASP A 204 15.86 2.07 -1.62
CA ASP A 204 16.09 3.26 -0.84
C ASP A 204 16.80 4.38 -1.62
N HIS A 205 16.80 4.33 -2.95
CA HIS A 205 17.41 5.32 -3.85
C HIS A 205 16.59 6.63 -3.93
N VAL A 206 16.28 7.20 -2.76
CA VAL A 206 15.45 8.39 -2.58
C VAL A 206 16.12 9.61 -3.21
N PRO A 207 15.42 10.36 -4.09
CA PRO A 207 16.01 11.50 -4.79
C PRO A 207 16.10 12.77 -3.93
N ALA A 208 15.10 12.98 -3.08
CA ALA A 208 14.92 14.10 -2.16
C ALA A 208 13.72 13.80 -1.24
N GLY A 209 13.54 14.58 -0.18
CA GLY A 209 12.35 14.50 0.66
C GLY A 209 12.17 15.75 1.52
N VAL A 210 11.52 15.61 2.68
CA VAL A 210 11.22 16.72 3.60
C VAL A 210 12.01 16.63 4.91
N ALA A 211 12.75 15.55 5.13
CA ALA A 211 13.62 15.31 6.27
C ALA A 211 15.11 15.42 5.88
N ASP A 212 15.99 15.39 6.90
CA ASP A 212 17.44 15.65 6.81
C ASP A 212 17.82 16.85 5.91
N GLY A 213 17.13 17.98 6.07
CA GLY A 213 17.38 19.18 5.26
C GLY A 213 16.99 19.03 3.78
N GLY A 214 16.00 18.18 3.49
CA GLY A 214 15.46 17.94 2.16
C GLY A 214 16.06 16.74 1.42
N LYS A 215 16.88 15.94 2.10
CA LYS A 215 17.59 14.81 1.48
C LYS A 215 16.80 13.51 1.50
N ASP A 216 15.92 13.33 2.48
CA ASP A 216 15.20 12.08 2.67
C ASP A 216 13.78 12.26 3.22
N ASP A 217 13.08 11.15 3.40
CA ASP A 217 11.70 11.04 3.88
C ASP A 217 11.61 10.40 5.28
N ASN A 218 12.69 10.50 6.07
CA ASN A 218 12.72 9.92 7.41
C ASN A 218 11.68 10.60 8.33
N ILE A 219 11.29 9.90 9.39
CA ILE A 219 10.42 10.45 10.42
C ILE A 219 11.12 11.60 11.15
N ILE A 220 10.40 12.72 11.31
CA ILE A 220 10.89 13.92 11.99
C ILE A 220 10.34 13.91 13.42
N TYR A 221 11.25 13.99 14.40
CA TYR A 221 10.94 13.97 15.83
C TYR A 221 11.09 15.36 16.46
N ASP A 222 10.34 16.34 15.96
CA ASP A 222 10.37 17.73 16.43
C ASP A 222 9.13 18.15 17.23
N ILE A 223 8.12 17.28 17.32
CA ILE A 223 6.87 17.60 17.99
C ILE A 223 7.11 17.91 19.47
N THR A 224 6.86 19.17 19.83
CA THR A 224 6.88 19.66 21.20
C THR A 224 5.55 20.32 21.51
N ASN A 225 4.91 19.91 22.62
CA ASN A 225 3.57 20.39 23.02
C ASN A 225 2.50 20.29 21.91
N GLY A 226 2.59 19.26 21.05
CA GLY A 226 1.62 19.01 19.99
C GLY A 226 1.86 19.78 18.68
N VAL A 227 2.99 20.48 18.55
CA VAL A 227 3.37 21.23 17.35
C VAL A 227 4.73 20.72 16.86
N SER A 228 4.81 20.39 15.57
CA SER A 228 6.01 20.10 14.79
C SER A 228 6.66 21.41 14.36
#